data_AF-W2V1G9-F1
#
_entry.id   AF-W2V1G9-F1
#
_cell.length_a   1.000
_cell.length_b   1.000
_cell.length_c   1.000
_cell.angle_alpha   90.00
_cell.angle_beta   90.00
_cell.angle_gamma   90.00
#
_symmetry.space_group_name_H-M   'P 1'
#
loop_
_entity.id
_entity.type
_entity.pdbx_description
1 polymer ?
#
loop_
_entity_poly.entity_id
_entity_poly.type
_entity_poly.pdbx_seq_one_letter_code
_entity_poly.pdbx_strand_id
1 'polypeptide(L)'
;MLGEALLQGIFFGVVGSIAAIILSPVQFLKIMRQELGESYTHIISHYLSKGGVRIFFRGTLPYAMMNFMSSLAFGLSEYLYYYIFKSLIQNIPFIILIRSTIGGFIETVLSIYSEVQEIERNKGELIVTKSSISVQFLPILLRNSFFWCSTVLTVLIVEIYKLSFLNGIFLGMLLGMIFSFITLPFDVIATNICGASHHANLLSRFKFILKEKSIYALFTGFWMRSIQISCYTAFTVLSVMLIDFIFHRY
;
A
#
# COMPACT_ATOMS: atom_id res chain seq x y z
N MET A 1 -16.58 -2.50 21.31
CA MET A 1 -16.70 -2.33 19.84
C MET A 1 -15.79 -1.24 19.28
N LEU A 2 -16.06 0.08 19.41
CA LEU A 2 -15.16 1.12 18.86
C LEU A 2 -13.75 1.09 19.49
N GLY A 3 -13.67 1.01 20.82
CA GLY A 3 -12.39 0.95 21.53
C GLY A 3 -11.54 -0.27 21.15
N GLU A 4 -12.17 -1.42 20.88
CA GLU A 4 -11.48 -2.64 20.45
C GLU A 4 -10.98 -2.54 19.02
N ALA A 5 -11.80 -2.00 18.10
CA ALA A 5 -11.40 -1.80 16.71
C ALA A 5 -10.24 -0.79 16.59
N LEU A 6 -10.26 0.27 17.38
CA LEU A 6 -9.15 1.24 17.44
C LEU A 6 -7.90 0.61 18.07
N LEU A 7 -8.03 -0.15 19.15
CA LEU A 7 -6.90 -0.81 19.79
C LEU A 7 -6.24 -1.83 18.86
N GLN A 8 -7.05 -2.61 18.13
CA GLN A 8 -6.56 -3.51 17.08
C GLN A 8 -5.87 -2.73 15.97
N GLY A 9 -6.47 -1.64 15.47
CA GLY A 9 -5.86 -0.77 14.46
C GLY A 9 -4.50 -0.20 14.91
N ILE A 10 -4.37 0.21 16.17
CA ILE A 10 -3.09 0.68 16.75
C ILE A 10 -2.08 -0.45 16.82
N PHE A 11 -2.47 -1.63 17.31
CA PHE A 11 -1.57 -2.77 17.42
C PHE A 11 -1.05 -3.21 16.04
N PHE A 12 -1.96 -3.40 15.08
CA PHE A 12 -1.58 -3.71 13.70
C PHE A 12 -0.75 -2.58 13.08
N GLY A 13 -1.04 -1.32 13.42
CA GLY A 13 -0.24 -0.18 12.99
C GLY A 13 1.20 -0.27 13.48
N VAL A 14 1.44 -0.61 14.74
CA VAL A 14 2.80 -0.79 15.30
C VAL A 14 3.52 -1.93 14.59
N VAL A 15 2.87 -3.08 14.41
CA VAL A 15 3.51 -4.20 13.70
C VAL A 15 3.77 -3.86 12.23
N GLY A 16 2.82 -3.18 11.58
CA GLY A 16 2.97 -2.65 10.23
C GLY A 16 4.15 -1.69 10.09
N SER A 17 4.37 -0.81 11.07
CA SER A 17 5.55 0.07 11.10
C SER A 17 6.85 -0.70 11.24
N ILE A 18 6.90 -1.75 12.08
CA ILE A 18 8.10 -2.59 12.24
C ILE A 18 8.39 -3.33 10.93
N ALA A 19 7.36 -3.93 10.32
CA ALA A 19 7.47 -4.57 9.02
C ALA A 19 7.97 -3.59 7.94
N ALA A 20 7.46 -2.36 7.94
CA ALA A 20 7.89 -1.30 7.03
C ALA A 20 9.36 -0.93 7.21
N ILE A 21 9.86 -0.88 8.45
CA ILE A 21 11.28 -0.63 8.72
C ILE A 21 12.14 -1.73 8.09
N ILE A 22 11.76 -2.99 8.29
CA ILE A 22 12.47 -4.15 7.74
C ILE A 22 12.42 -4.14 6.19
N LEU A 23 11.26 -3.77 5.62
CA LEU A 23 11.02 -3.75 4.18
C LEU A 23 11.46 -2.46 3.48
N SER A 24 12.03 -1.49 4.21
CA SER A 24 12.47 -0.23 3.64
C SER A 24 13.42 -0.39 2.44
N PRO A 25 14.40 -1.33 2.44
CA PRO A 25 15.25 -1.53 1.28
C PRO A 25 14.48 -2.00 0.04
N VAL A 26 13.47 -2.85 0.23
CA VAL A 26 12.59 -3.34 -0.85
C VAL A 26 11.75 -2.20 -1.41
N GLN A 27 11.23 -1.32 -0.53
CA GLN A 27 10.49 -0.13 -0.92
C GLN A 27 11.37 0.84 -1.72
N PHE A 28 12.61 1.09 -1.28
CA PHE A 28 13.56 1.91 -2.01
C PHE A 28 13.78 1.35 -3.43
N LEU A 29 14.08 0.05 -3.55
CA LEU A 29 14.28 -0.60 -4.84
C LEU A 29 13.05 -0.52 -5.74
N LYS A 30 11.85 -0.65 -5.18
CA LYS A 30 10.60 -0.46 -5.91
C LYS A 30 10.54 0.94 -6.53
N ILE A 31 10.72 1.99 -5.73
CA ILE A 31 10.62 3.38 -6.17
C ILE A 31 11.67 3.69 -7.23
N MET A 32 12.92 3.30 -6.98
CA MET A 32 14.01 3.54 -7.93
C MET A 32 13.77 2.83 -9.26
N ARG A 33 13.26 1.59 -9.24
CA ARG A 33 12.91 0.83 -10.45
C ARG A 33 11.76 1.49 -11.21
N GLN A 34 10.76 2.02 -10.51
CA GLN A 34 9.62 2.72 -11.11
C GLN A 34 10.01 4.06 -11.75
N GLU A 35 11.00 4.73 -11.18
CA GLU A 35 11.51 6.01 -11.68
C GLU A 35 12.46 5.82 -12.87
N LEU A 36 13.54 5.05 -12.65
CA LEU A 36 14.64 4.91 -13.59
C LEU A 36 14.38 3.88 -14.69
N GLY A 37 13.60 2.82 -14.40
CA GLY A 37 13.42 1.69 -15.32
C GLY A 37 14.66 0.78 -15.46
N GLU A 38 15.72 1.02 -14.70
CA GLU A 38 16.98 0.27 -14.68
C GLU A 38 16.91 -1.03 -13.87
N SER A 39 17.74 -2.02 -14.19
CA SER A 39 17.72 -3.32 -13.51
C SER A 39 18.02 -3.18 -12.00
N TYR A 40 17.46 -4.08 -11.17
CA TYR A 40 17.71 -4.03 -9.72
C TYR A 40 19.19 -4.15 -9.38
N THR A 41 19.95 -4.96 -10.12
CA THR A 41 21.40 -5.11 -9.91
C THR A 41 22.15 -3.80 -10.15
N HIS A 42 21.77 -3.05 -11.19
CA HIS A 42 22.36 -1.73 -11.47
C HIS A 42 22.00 -0.71 -10.41
N ILE A 43 20.72 -0.65 -10.00
CA ILE A 43 20.27 0.24 -8.92
C ILE A 43 21.03 -0.07 -7.62
N ILE A 44 21.16 -1.35 -7.25
CA ILE A 44 21.87 -1.76 -6.03
C ILE A 44 23.34 -1.36 -6.11
N SER A 45 24.05 -1.69 -7.19
CA SER A 45 25.49 -1.40 -7.30
C SER A 45 25.77 0.11 -7.33
N HIS A 46 24.97 0.87 -8.08
CA HIS A 46 25.09 2.32 -8.17
C HIS A 46 24.89 2.99 -6.81
N TYR A 47 23.78 2.71 -6.11
CA TYR A 47 23.50 3.38 -4.84
C TYR A 47 24.36 2.86 -3.67
N LEU A 48 24.76 1.59 -3.70
CA LEU A 48 25.69 1.05 -2.71
C LEU A 48 27.07 1.72 -2.81
N SER A 49 27.57 1.95 -4.03
CA SER A 49 28.85 2.66 -4.23
C SER A 49 28.79 4.15 -3.88
N LYS A 50 27.65 4.81 -4.06
CA LYS A 50 27.49 6.25 -3.79
C LYS A 50 27.39 6.60 -2.30
N GLY A 51 26.75 5.77 -1.48
CA GLY A 51 26.54 6.10 -0.07
C GLY A 51 26.28 4.92 0.86
N GLY A 52 26.62 3.71 0.42
CA GLY A 52 26.49 2.49 1.22
C GLY A 52 25.05 2.11 1.53
N VAL A 53 24.90 1.23 2.53
CA VAL A 53 23.61 0.61 2.90
C VAL A 53 22.60 1.63 3.46
N ARG A 54 23.07 2.74 4.03
CA ARG A 54 22.18 3.76 4.63
C ARG A 54 21.23 4.41 3.63
N ILE A 55 21.58 4.43 2.33
CA ILE A 55 20.71 5.01 1.30
C ILE A 55 19.36 4.29 1.22
N PHE A 56 19.35 2.97 1.39
CA PHE A 56 18.15 2.13 1.31
C PHE A 56 17.14 2.38 2.45
N PHE A 57 17.51 3.21 3.43
CA PHE A 57 16.71 3.55 4.61
C PHE A 57 16.33 5.05 4.69
N ARG A 58 16.55 5.84 3.64
CA ARG A 58 16.26 7.29 3.66
C ARG A 58 14.76 7.60 3.85
N GLY A 59 13.89 6.81 3.25
CA GLY A 59 12.43 6.93 3.37
C GLY A 59 11.81 6.12 4.52
N THR A 60 12.60 5.48 5.39
CA THR A 60 12.07 4.49 6.34
C THR A 60 11.02 5.05 7.30
N LEU A 61 11.28 6.22 7.90
CA LEU A 61 10.34 6.81 8.87
C LEU A 61 8.97 7.14 8.24
N PRO A 62 8.88 7.91 7.14
CA PRO A 62 7.59 8.16 6.52
C PRO A 62 6.94 6.87 5.97
N TYR A 63 7.73 5.89 5.53
CA TYR A 63 7.20 4.57 5.16
C TYR A 63 6.55 3.84 6.35
N ALA A 64 7.18 3.87 7.52
CA ALA A 64 6.65 3.30 8.75
C ALA A 64 5.36 4.02 9.20
N MET A 65 5.33 5.35 9.11
CA MET A 65 4.13 6.15 9.40
C MET A 65 2.98 5.85 8.43
N MET A 66 3.27 5.70 7.14
CA MET A 66 2.28 5.37 6.13
C MET A 66 1.59 4.04 6.44
N ASN A 67 2.36 3.00 6.80
CA ASN A 67 1.81 1.69 7.15
C ASN A 67 1.04 1.69 8.47
N PHE A 68 1.48 2.50 9.44
CA PHE A 68 0.71 2.75 10.67
C PHE A 68 -0.66 3.34 10.35
N MET A 69 -0.68 4.41 9.56
CA MET A 69 -1.90 5.11 9.16
C MET A 69 -2.84 4.23 8.34
N SER A 70 -2.31 3.40 7.45
CA SER A 70 -3.09 2.43 6.67
C SER A 70 -3.78 1.39 7.57
N SER A 71 -3.07 0.87 8.58
CA SER A 71 -3.67 -0.07 9.53
C SER A 71 -4.73 0.59 10.43
N LEU A 72 -4.52 1.85 10.81
CA LEU A 72 -5.51 2.63 11.54
C LEU A 72 -6.74 2.96 10.68
N ALA A 73 -6.52 3.26 9.40
CA ALA A 73 -7.59 3.47 8.42
C ALA A 73 -8.49 2.24 8.33
N PHE A 74 -7.91 1.03 8.41
CA PHE A 74 -8.67 -0.21 8.38
C PHE A 74 -9.66 -0.33 9.54
N GLY A 75 -9.21 -0.07 10.77
CA GLY A 75 -10.09 -0.09 11.94
C GLY A 75 -11.22 0.95 11.85
N LEU A 76 -10.92 2.16 11.34
CA LEU A 76 -11.90 3.22 11.16
C LEU A 76 -12.92 2.91 10.06
N SER A 77 -12.50 2.35 8.93
CA SER A 77 -13.40 2.03 7.83
C SER A 77 -14.35 0.90 8.17
N GLU A 78 -13.88 -0.12 8.89
CA GLU A 78 -14.72 -1.23 9.36
C GLU A 78 -15.77 -0.75 10.36
N TYR A 79 -15.37 0.15 11.27
CA TYR A 79 -16.30 0.81 12.18
C TYR A 79 -17.38 1.59 11.40
N LEU A 80 -17.00 2.46 10.46
CA LEU A 80 -17.95 3.25 9.69
C LEU A 80 -18.90 2.36 8.86
N TYR A 81 -18.39 1.31 8.23
CA TYR A 81 -19.22 0.36 7.50
C TYR A 81 -20.27 -0.30 8.40
N TYR A 82 -19.85 -0.82 9.56
CA TYR A 82 -20.76 -1.55 10.47
C TYR A 82 -21.89 -0.66 10.99
N TYR A 83 -21.59 0.58 11.35
CA TYR A 83 -22.56 1.48 11.98
C TYR A 83 -23.46 2.21 10.99
N ILE A 84 -22.96 2.54 9.79
CA ILE A 84 -23.69 3.39 8.85
C ILE A 84 -24.34 2.55 7.74
N PHE A 85 -23.62 1.57 7.20
CA PHE A 85 -23.99 0.95 5.92
C PHE A 85 -24.49 -0.49 6.03
N LYS A 86 -24.14 -1.22 7.10
CA LYS A 86 -24.48 -2.64 7.26
C LYS A 86 -25.99 -2.92 7.16
N SER A 87 -26.82 -2.04 7.71
CA SER A 87 -28.29 -2.19 7.67
C SER A 87 -28.90 -1.83 6.31
N LEU A 88 -28.20 -1.01 5.51
CA LEU A 88 -28.72 -0.44 4.27
C LEU A 88 -28.38 -1.30 3.04
N ILE A 89 -27.34 -2.13 3.11
CA ILE A 89 -26.79 -2.84 1.95
C ILE A 89 -26.70 -4.34 2.25
N GLN A 90 -27.48 -5.14 1.54
CA GLN A 90 -27.44 -6.61 1.65
C GLN A 90 -26.80 -7.30 0.43
N ASN A 91 -26.62 -6.56 -0.67
CA ASN A 91 -26.08 -7.11 -1.91
C ASN A 91 -24.54 -7.13 -1.90
N ILE A 92 -23.93 -8.31 -2.06
CA ILE A 92 -22.47 -8.53 -1.95
C ILE A 92 -21.65 -7.58 -2.84
N PRO A 93 -21.91 -7.46 -4.17
CA PRO A 93 -21.26 -6.47 -5.02
C PRO A 93 -21.27 -5.04 -4.48
N PHE A 94 -22.40 -4.57 -3.94
CA PHE A 94 -22.50 -3.24 -3.36
C PHE A 94 -21.73 -3.11 -2.05
N ILE A 95 -21.72 -4.16 -1.22
CA ILE A 95 -20.89 -4.20 -0.01
C ILE A 95 -19.41 -4.04 -0.38
N ILE A 96 -18.94 -4.78 -1.39
CA ILE A 96 -17.55 -4.68 -1.86
C ILE A 96 -17.25 -3.27 -2.34
N LEU A 97 -18.10 -2.70 -3.20
CA LEU A 97 -17.90 -1.36 -3.75
C LEU A 97 -17.82 -0.29 -2.66
N ILE A 98 -18.78 -0.28 -1.74
CA ILE A 98 -18.88 0.75 -0.69
C ILE A 98 -17.75 0.61 0.33
N ARG A 99 -17.49 -0.60 0.86
CA ARG A 99 -16.39 -0.82 1.80
C ARG A 99 -15.05 -0.44 1.19
N SER A 100 -14.82 -0.81 -0.07
CA SER A 100 -13.54 -0.55 -0.71
C SER A 100 -13.33 0.93 -1.03
N THR A 101 -14.39 1.64 -1.42
CA THR A 101 -14.33 3.09 -1.65
C THR A 101 -14.10 3.86 -0.35
N ILE A 102 -14.83 3.51 0.73
CA ILE A 102 -14.68 4.16 2.03
C ILE A 102 -13.28 3.88 2.61
N GLY A 103 -12.86 2.62 2.63
CA GLY A 103 -11.55 2.22 3.13
C GLY A 103 -10.43 2.89 2.33
N GLY A 104 -10.49 2.84 1.00
CA GLY A 104 -9.53 3.48 0.12
C GLY A 104 -9.46 4.99 0.30
N PHE A 105 -10.59 5.66 0.50
CA PHE A 105 -10.64 7.09 0.76
C PHE A 105 -10.01 7.46 2.11
N ILE A 106 -10.41 6.77 3.19
CA ILE A 106 -9.88 7.03 4.54
C ILE A 106 -8.37 6.77 4.58
N GLU A 107 -7.92 5.65 4.02
CA GLU A 107 -6.50 5.33 3.94
C GLU A 107 -5.74 6.44 3.20
N THR A 108 -6.24 6.86 2.04
CA THR A 108 -5.59 7.92 1.25
C THR A 108 -5.48 9.22 2.03
N VAL A 109 -6.55 9.66 2.69
CA VAL A 109 -6.54 10.90 3.48
C VAL A 109 -5.51 10.83 4.60
N LEU A 110 -5.40 9.69 5.27
CA LEU A 110 -4.48 9.51 6.40
C LEU A 110 -3.02 9.30 5.96
N SER A 111 -2.79 8.61 4.84
CA SER A 111 -1.46 8.14 4.43
C SER A 111 -0.76 9.06 3.42
N ILE A 112 -1.50 9.90 2.67
CA ILE A 112 -0.95 10.60 1.51
C ILE A 112 0.25 11.48 1.87
N TYR A 113 0.20 12.21 2.99
CA TYR A 113 1.30 13.08 3.39
C TYR A 113 2.59 12.29 3.62
N SER A 114 2.50 11.19 4.38
CA SER A 114 3.64 10.31 4.63
C SER A 114 4.13 9.63 3.37
N GLU A 115 3.23 9.24 2.48
CA GLU A 115 3.59 8.59 1.22
C GLU A 115 4.35 9.53 0.29
N VAL A 116 3.90 10.77 0.15
CA VAL A 116 4.61 11.79 -0.64
C VAL A 116 6.02 12.01 -0.08
N GLN A 117 6.15 12.16 1.25
CA GLN A 117 7.46 12.33 1.87
C GLN A 117 8.38 11.12 1.69
N GLU A 118 7.81 9.92 1.72
CA GLU A 118 8.53 8.67 1.52
C GLU A 118 9.12 8.59 0.11
N ILE A 119 8.30 8.87 -0.91
CA ILE A 119 8.74 8.91 -2.30
C ILE A 119 9.80 10.01 -2.50
N GLU A 120 9.59 11.20 -1.96
CA GLU A 120 10.57 12.29 -2.06
C GLU A 120 11.92 11.90 -1.43
N ARG A 121 11.92 11.35 -0.21
CA ARG A 121 13.16 10.97 0.46
C ARG A 121 13.91 9.85 -0.25
N ASN A 122 13.19 8.89 -0.85
CA ASN A 122 13.81 7.79 -1.58
C ASN A 122 14.36 8.24 -2.94
N LYS A 123 13.68 9.18 -3.64
CA LYS A 123 14.19 9.77 -4.89
C LYS A 123 15.41 10.67 -4.70
N GLY A 124 15.46 11.43 -3.60
CA GLY A 124 16.57 12.32 -3.29
C GLY A 124 16.87 13.30 -4.42
N GLU A 125 18.05 13.19 -5.03
CA GLU A 125 18.53 14.09 -6.10
C GLU A 125 17.73 14.00 -7.41
N LEU A 126 16.88 12.97 -7.59
CA LEU A 126 16.02 12.84 -8.78
C LEU A 126 14.80 13.78 -8.75
N ILE A 127 14.54 14.48 -7.64
CA ILE A 127 13.45 15.45 -7.54
C ILE A 127 13.83 16.74 -8.24
N VAL A 128 13.03 17.12 -9.25
CA VAL A 128 13.18 18.41 -9.94
C VAL A 128 12.33 19.49 -9.28
N THR A 129 11.09 19.18 -8.93
CA THR A 129 10.17 20.12 -8.27
C THR A 129 9.55 19.51 -7.02
N LYS A 130 9.26 20.34 -6.00
CA LYS A 130 8.56 19.87 -4.80
C LYS A 130 7.17 19.37 -5.19
N SER A 131 6.82 18.18 -4.73
CA SER A 131 5.59 17.55 -5.17
C SER A 131 4.36 18.16 -4.48
N SER A 132 3.27 18.29 -5.22
CA SER A 132 1.99 18.72 -4.67
C SER A 132 1.13 17.51 -4.31
N ILE A 133 0.63 17.48 -3.07
CA ILE A 133 -0.28 16.46 -2.56
C ILE A 133 -1.55 16.37 -3.43
N SER A 134 -2.06 17.50 -3.91
CA SER A 134 -3.30 17.54 -4.70
C SER A 134 -3.20 16.75 -6.01
N VAL A 135 -2.01 16.74 -6.62
CA VAL A 135 -1.77 16.04 -7.90
C VAL A 135 -1.65 14.52 -7.67
N GLN A 136 -1.14 14.12 -6.50
CA GLN A 136 -0.96 12.73 -6.11
C GLN A 136 -2.23 12.10 -5.53
N PHE A 137 -3.19 12.91 -5.10
CA PHE A 137 -4.41 12.43 -4.44
C PHE A 137 -5.19 11.43 -5.30
N LEU A 138 -5.49 11.77 -6.55
CA LEU A 138 -6.29 10.89 -7.41
C LEU A 138 -5.63 9.53 -7.71
N PRO A 139 -4.36 9.44 -8.16
CA PRO A 139 -3.74 8.13 -8.39
C PRO A 139 -3.64 7.29 -7.12
N ILE A 140 -3.32 7.90 -5.97
CA ILE A 140 -3.24 7.20 -4.69
C ILE A 140 -4.63 6.72 -4.24
N LEU A 141 -5.67 7.55 -4.39
CA LEU A 141 -7.05 7.18 -4.08
C LEU A 141 -7.53 5.99 -4.90
N LEU A 142 -7.28 6.01 -6.21
CA LEU A 142 -7.66 4.90 -7.10
C LEU A 142 -6.89 3.63 -6.70
N ARG A 143 -5.58 3.74 -6.49
CA ARG A 143 -4.74 2.63 -6.06
C ARG A 143 -5.27 2.00 -4.77
N ASN A 144 -5.52 2.81 -3.75
CA ASN A 144 -5.97 2.34 -2.44
C ASN A 144 -7.39 1.74 -2.55
N SER A 145 -8.33 2.41 -3.21
CA SER A 145 -9.69 1.91 -3.39
C SER A 145 -9.74 0.55 -4.10
N PHE A 146 -8.96 0.37 -5.16
CA PHE A 146 -8.86 -0.93 -5.83
C PHE A 146 -8.16 -1.98 -4.97
N PHE A 147 -7.09 -1.62 -4.25
CA PHE A 147 -6.40 -2.55 -3.37
C PHE A 147 -7.30 -3.03 -2.22
N TRP A 148 -8.15 -2.14 -1.70
CA TRP A 148 -9.15 -2.44 -0.69
C TRP A 148 -10.18 -3.50 -1.13
N CYS A 149 -10.48 -3.61 -2.42
CA CYS A 149 -11.31 -4.70 -2.93
C CYS A 149 -10.72 -6.07 -2.58
N SER A 150 -9.39 -6.21 -2.57
CA SER A 150 -8.70 -7.44 -2.15
C SER A 150 -9.04 -7.80 -0.71
N THR A 151 -8.89 -6.83 0.19
CA THR A 151 -9.14 -7.00 1.63
C THR A 151 -10.60 -7.37 1.88
N VAL A 152 -11.53 -6.63 1.27
CA VAL A 152 -12.98 -6.87 1.46
C VAL A 152 -13.38 -8.22 0.89
N LEU A 153 -12.91 -8.59 -0.31
CA LEU A 153 -13.17 -9.90 -0.90
C LEU A 153 -12.62 -11.04 -0.03
N THR A 154 -11.40 -10.88 0.48
CA THR A 154 -10.79 -11.87 1.37
C THR A 154 -11.65 -12.09 2.61
N VAL A 155 -12.05 -11.01 3.31
CA VAL A 155 -12.89 -11.08 4.51
C VAL A 155 -14.22 -11.76 4.21
N LEU A 156 -14.91 -11.34 3.14
CA LEU A 156 -16.22 -11.91 2.77
C LEU A 156 -16.15 -13.40 2.43
N ILE A 157 -15.14 -13.83 1.66
CA ILE A 157 -14.98 -15.25 1.30
C ILE A 157 -14.65 -16.07 2.55
N VAL A 158 -13.76 -15.58 3.41
CA VAL A 158 -13.43 -16.26 4.67
C VAL A 158 -14.66 -16.43 5.56
N GLU A 159 -15.49 -15.40 5.70
CA GLU A 159 -16.72 -15.44 6.49
C GLU A 159 -17.78 -16.38 5.89
N ILE A 160 -18.02 -16.31 4.58
CA ILE A 160 -19.05 -17.11 3.89
C ILE A 160 -18.71 -18.60 3.93
N TYR A 161 -17.47 -18.95 3.61
CA TYR A 161 -17.02 -20.34 3.52
C TYR A 161 -16.42 -20.88 4.83
N LYS A 162 -16.39 -20.06 5.89
CA LYS A 162 -15.78 -20.38 7.19
C LYS A 162 -14.40 -21.00 7.03
N LEU A 163 -13.56 -20.37 6.19
CA LEU A 163 -12.24 -20.89 5.88
C LEU A 163 -11.39 -20.97 7.15
N SER A 164 -10.57 -22.01 7.25
CA SER A 164 -9.55 -22.09 8.29
C SER A 164 -8.61 -20.90 8.20
N PHE A 165 -7.97 -20.56 9.32
CA PHE A 165 -7.02 -19.45 9.39
C PHE A 165 -5.98 -19.51 8.26
N LEU A 166 -5.29 -20.64 8.10
CA LEU A 166 -4.28 -20.83 7.06
C LEU A 166 -4.84 -20.63 5.63
N ASN A 167 -6.05 -21.10 5.35
CA ASN A 167 -6.68 -20.92 4.05
C ASN A 167 -7.04 -19.44 3.80
N GLY A 168 -7.49 -18.73 4.83
CA GLY A 168 -7.74 -17.29 4.77
C GLY A 168 -6.47 -16.48 4.47
N ILE A 169 -5.34 -16.87 5.04
CA ILE A 169 -4.02 -16.26 4.76
C ILE A 169 -3.65 -16.45 3.30
N PHE A 170 -3.69 -17.69 2.83
CA PHE A 170 -3.32 -18.03 1.47
C PHE A 170 -4.20 -17.27 0.46
N LEU A 171 -5.51 -17.20 0.73
CA LEU A 171 -6.45 -16.42 -0.05
C LEU A 171 -6.08 -14.92 -0.04
N GLY A 172 -5.78 -14.35 1.12
CA GLY A 172 -5.39 -12.95 1.26
C GLY A 172 -4.10 -12.62 0.51
N MET A 173 -3.09 -13.49 0.57
CA MET A 173 -1.87 -13.35 -0.22
C MET A 173 -2.16 -13.41 -1.72
N LEU A 174 -2.95 -14.38 -2.16
CA LEU A 174 -3.31 -14.57 -3.57
C LEU A 174 -4.06 -13.34 -4.13
N LEU A 175 -5.14 -12.93 -3.45
CA LEU A 175 -5.91 -11.74 -3.84
C LEU A 175 -5.05 -10.48 -3.75
N GLY A 176 -4.22 -10.35 -2.71
CA GLY A 176 -3.27 -9.25 -2.54
C GLY A 176 -2.31 -9.10 -3.73
N MET A 177 -1.77 -10.21 -4.24
CA MET A 177 -0.93 -10.22 -5.44
C MET A 177 -1.71 -9.82 -6.69
N ILE A 178 -2.92 -10.37 -6.90
CA ILE A 178 -3.77 -10.04 -8.06
C ILE A 178 -4.10 -8.55 -8.07
N PHE A 179 -4.61 -8.01 -6.97
CA PHE A 179 -4.96 -6.59 -6.88
C PHE A 179 -3.74 -5.68 -6.93
N SER A 180 -2.57 -6.18 -6.55
CA SER A 180 -1.34 -5.41 -6.69
C SER A 180 -0.85 -5.32 -8.12
N PHE A 181 -1.09 -6.35 -8.93
CA PHE A 181 -0.90 -6.24 -10.37
C PHE A 181 -1.84 -5.17 -10.96
N ILE A 182 -3.13 -5.20 -10.59
CA ILE A 182 -4.15 -4.26 -11.08
C ILE A 182 -3.83 -2.81 -10.69
N THR A 183 -3.32 -2.60 -9.48
CA THR A 183 -3.08 -1.26 -8.91
C THR A 183 -1.70 -0.69 -9.21
N LEU A 184 -0.78 -1.50 -9.74
CA LEU A 184 0.59 -1.09 -10.05
C LEU A 184 0.68 0.10 -11.01
N PRO A 185 -0.14 0.21 -12.08
CA PRO A 185 -0.10 1.38 -12.96
C PRO A 185 -0.32 2.70 -12.21
N PHE A 186 -1.23 2.73 -11.23
CA PHE A 186 -1.49 3.93 -10.42
C PHE A 186 -0.31 4.24 -9.49
N ASP A 187 0.32 3.22 -8.94
CA ASP A 187 1.54 3.35 -8.12
C ASP A 187 2.69 3.95 -8.93
N VAL A 188 2.94 3.41 -10.14
CA VAL A 188 3.97 3.93 -11.05
C VAL A 188 3.69 5.39 -11.41
N ILE A 189 2.44 5.74 -11.71
CA ILE A 189 2.05 7.12 -12.02
C ILE A 189 2.27 8.03 -10.81
N ALA A 190 1.84 7.64 -9.61
CA ALA A 190 2.04 8.42 -8.39
C ALA A 190 3.53 8.68 -8.12
N THR A 191 4.35 7.62 -8.17
CA THR A 191 5.80 7.72 -8.02
C THR A 191 6.40 8.67 -9.05
N ASN A 192 6.04 8.52 -10.33
CA ASN A 192 6.59 9.33 -11.42
C ASN A 192 6.14 10.81 -11.38
N ILE A 193 4.93 11.09 -10.90
CA ILE A 193 4.42 12.47 -10.72
C ILE A 193 5.19 13.15 -9.58
N CYS A 194 5.49 12.43 -8.51
CA CYS A 194 6.21 12.94 -7.36
C CYS A 194 7.64 13.35 -7.75
N GLY A 195 7.91 14.66 -7.83
CA GLY A 195 9.24 15.17 -8.20
C GLY A 195 9.47 15.44 -9.68
N ALA A 196 8.44 15.30 -10.54
CA ALA A 196 8.57 15.57 -11.97
C ALA A 196 8.85 17.06 -12.28
N SER A 197 9.53 17.34 -13.39
CA SER A 197 9.84 18.70 -13.86
C SER A 197 8.59 19.50 -14.30
N HIS A 198 7.56 18.80 -14.79
CA HIS A 198 6.32 19.41 -15.26
C HIS A 198 5.14 19.02 -14.36
N HIS A 199 4.20 19.95 -14.17
CA HIS A 199 2.90 19.67 -13.56
C HIS A 199 2.12 18.67 -14.42
N ALA A 200 2.35 17.38 -14.18
CA ALA A 200 1.68 16.29 -14.85
C ALA A 200 0.54 15.79 -13.98
N ASN A 201 -0.67 15.79 -14.52
CA ASN A 201 -1.80 15.10 -13.91
C ASN A 201 -1.77 13.61 -14.29
N LEU A 202 -2.64 12.81 -13.66
CA LEU A 202 -2.70 11.35 -13.89
C LEU A 202 -2.77 11.00 -15.38
N LEU A 203 -3.64 11.67 -16.13
CA LEU A 203 -3.87 11.38 -17.54
C LEU A 203 -2.69 11.78 -18.42
N SER A 204 -2.09 12.95 -18.18
CA SER A 204 -0.93 13.40 -18.95
C SER A 204 0.27 12.51 -18.69
N ARG A 205 0.49 12.07 -17.45
CA ARG A 205 1.58 11.15 -17.13
C ARG A 205 1.36 9.75 -17.70
N PHE A 206 0.14 9.23 -17.64
CA PHE A 206 -0.21 7.97 -18.28
C PHE A 206 0.06 8.00 -19.79
N LYS A 207 -0.41 9.03 -20.50
CA LYS A 207 -0.15 9.23 -21.93
C LYS A 207 1.35 9.33 -22.24
N PHE A 208 2.10 10.06 -21.40
CA PHE A 208 3.55 10.19 -21.54
C PHE A 208 4.25 8.83 -21.43
N ILE A 209 3.91 8.01 -20.44
CA ILE A 209 4.51 6.68 -20.25
C ILE A 209 4.21 5.77 -21.45
N LEU A 210 2.96 5.77 -21.94
CA LEU A 210 2.57 4.97 -23.09
C LEU A 210 3.30 5.39 -24.37
N LYS A 211 3.58 6.69 -24.54
CA LYS A 211 4.24 7.22 -25.72
C LYS A 211 5.77 7.03 -25.68
N GLU A 212 6.41 7.30 -24.55
CA GLU A 212 7.87 7.44 -24.46
C GLU A 212 8.60 6.20 -23.90
N LYS A 213 7.94 5.37 -23.07
CA LYS A 213 8.61 4.22 -22.40
C LYS A 213 8.11 2.86 -22.89
N SER A 214 6.78 2.66 -22.90
CA SER A 214 6.00 1.45 -23.25
C SER A 214 4.94 1.14 -22.20
N ILE A 215 3.95 0.30 -22.55
CA ILE A 215 2.94 -0.18 -21.59
C ILE A 215 3.54 -1.01 -20.44
N TYR A 216 4.64 -1.74 -20.69
CA TYR A 216 5.33 -2.53 -19.66
C TYR A 216 5.95 -1.66 -18.57
N ALA A 217 6.25 -0.38 -18.85
CA ALA A 217 6.76 0.54 -17.86
C ALA A 217 5.78 0.77 -16.70
N LEU A 218 4.47 0.63 -16.94
CA LEU A 218 3.42 0.72 -15.91
C LEU A 218 3.43 -0.45 -14.92
N PHE A 219 4.15 -1.52 -15.23
CA PHE A 219 4.29 -2.69 -14.39
C PHE A 219 5.71 -2.85 -13.81
N THR A 220 6.52 -1.80 -13.89
CA THR A 220 7.83 -1.77 -13.24
C THR A 220 7.70 -1.78 -11.72
N GLY A 221 8.52 -2.56 -11.04
CA GLY A 221 8.46 -2.72 -9.59
C GLY A 221 7.53 -3.82 -9.08
N PHE A 222 6.84 -4.56 -9.96
CA PHE A 222 5.90 -5.63 -9.57
C PHE A 222 6.50 -6.61 -8.55
N TRP A 223 7.70 -7.14 -8.82
CA TRP A 223 8.35 -8.11 -7.93
C TRP A 223 8.58 -7.59 -6.51
N MET A 224 9.07 -6.35 -6.37
CA MET A 224 9.29 -5.75 -5.05
C MET A 224 7.97 -5.53 -4.33
N ARG A 225 6.93 -5.11 -5.06
CA ARG A 225 5.58 -4.98 -4.52
C ARG A 225 5.03 -6.33 -4.03
N SER A 226 5.18 -7.40 -4.80
CA SER A 226 4.72 -8.76 -4.42
C SER A 226 5.41 -9.27 -3.15
N ILE A 227 6.72 -9.01 -3.01
CA ILE A 227 7.47 -9.32 -1.78
C ILE A 227 6.86 -8.56 -0.59
N GLN A 228 6.63 -7.25 -0.75
CA GLN A 228 6.07 -6.42 0.31
C GLN A 228 4.73 -6.95 0.80
N ILE A 229 3.79 -7.22 -0.11
CA ILE A 229 2.46 -7.72 0.26
C ILE A 229 2.57 -9.04 0.99
N SER A 230 3.38 -9.97 0.46
CA SER A 230 3.57 -11.28 1.08
C SER A 230 4.09 -11.14 2.51
N CYS A 231 5.08 -10.27 2.72
CA CYS A 231 5.62 -9.99 4.04
C CYS A 231 4.60 -9.30 4.95
N TYR A 232 3.89 -8.26 4.48
CA TYR A 232 2.86 -7.58 5.28
C TYR A 232 1.75 -8.54 5.69
N THR A 233 1.26 -9.38 4.78
CA THR A 233 0.25 -10.40 5.12
C THR A 233 0.79 -11.35 6.18
N ALA A 234 2.04 -11.83 6.07
CA ALA A 234 2.66 -12.67 7.09
C ALA A 234 2.78 -11.96 8.45
N PHE A 235 3.18 -10.69 8.49
CA PHE A 235 3.26 -9.91 9.73
C PHE A 235 1.88 -9.70 10.37
N THR A 236 0.86 -9.36 9.57
CA THR A 236 -0.52 -9.22 10.07
C THR A 236 -1.02 -10.52 10.67
N VAL A 237 -0.73 -11.65 10.03
CA VAL A 237 -1.07 -13.00 10.54
C VAL A 237 -0.41 -13.27 11.88
N LEU A 238 0.91 -13.07 11.96
CA LEU A 238 1.66 -13.27 13.19
C LEU A 238 1.12 -12.37 14.31
N SER A 239 0.69 -11.16 13.97
CA SER A 239 0.06 -10.21 14.90
C SER A 239 -1.25 -10.76 15.46
N VAL A 240 -2.12 -11.31 14.61
CA VAL A 240 -3.40 -11.92 15.04
C VAL A 240 -3.14 -13.10 15.97
N MET A 241 -2.23 -14.02 15.58
CA MET A 241 -1.89 -15.17 16.43
C MET A 241 -1.33 -14.76 17.79
N LEU A 242 -0.50 -13.72 17.82
CA LEU A 242 0.07 -13.18 19.05
C LEU A 242 -1.01 -12.57 19.94
N ILE A 243 -1.97 -11.83 19.37
CA ILE A 243 -3.13 -11.30 20.10
C ILE A 243 -3.93 -12.46 20.71
N ASP A 244 -4.31 -13.46 19.90
CA ASP A 244 -5.14 -14.57 20.38
C ASP A 244 -4.46 -15.36 21.50
N PHE A 245 -3.13 -15.55 21.39
CA PHE A 245 -2.32 -16.16 22.43
C PHE A 245 -2.29 -15.33 23.72
N ILE A 246 -2.03 -14.01 23.63
CA ILE A 246 -1.94 -13.12 24.79
C ILE A 246 -3.29 -13.01 25.50
N PHE A 247 -4.38 -12.87 24.75
CA PHE A 247 -5.72 -12.68 25.31
C PHE A 247 -6.48 -13.99 25.60
N HIS A 248 -5.80 -15.14 25.52
CA HIS A 248 -6.32 -16.47 25.86
C HIS A 248 -7.69 -16.76 25.21
N ARG A 249 -7.85 -16.44 23.92
CA ARG A 249 -9.05 -16.83 23.14
C ARG A 249 -8.91 -18.25 22.55
N TYR A 250 -8.47 -19.19 23.38
CA TYR A 250 -8.51 -20.63 23.09
C TYR A 250 -9.66 -21.29 23.85
#